data_AF-A0AAU9ABL3-F1
#
_entry.id   AF-A0AAU9ABL3-F1
#
_cell.length_a   1.000
_cell.length_b   1.000
_cell.length_c   1.000
_cell.angle_alpha   90.00
_cell.angle_beta   90.00
_cell.angle_gamma   90.00
#
_symmetry.space_group_name_H-M   'P 1'
#
loop_
_entity.id
_entity.type
_entity.pdbx_description
1 polymer ?
#
loop_
_entity_poly.entity_id
_entity_poly.type
_entity_poly.pdbx_seq_one_letter_code
_entity_poly.pdbx_strand_id
1 'polypeptide(L)'
;MQVCAGLLSLIVAPIALSQTYTARAQLDLAATGESFAIGDKTFRLAPSAVVRKAGPATDAGQVRVASYAIDPAPVASPASRTRSARSVDAATAAPAENLAAAMSADGTVVVLRPQLNVYFNDASVVAALVRDTGGTLVYSSAVGGKAIVRYGSVAEAMQARQRIQGRAGVKQVNPDLVRPRVHPM
;
A
#
# COMPACT_ATOMS: atom_id res chain seq x y z
N MET A 1 -14.40 -68.50 23.90
CA MET A 1 -14.41 -68.16 22.46
C MET A 1 -14.79 -66.70 22.32
N GLN A 2 -13.94 -65.92 21.64
CA GLN A 2 -14.17 -64.53 21.22
C GLN A 2 -15.45 -64.40 20.39
N VAL A 3 -16.10 -63.24 20.43
CA VAL A 3 -16.25 -62.40 19.23
C VAL A 3 -16.28 -60.92 19.65
N CYS A 4 -15.29 -60.15 19.18
CA CYS A 4 -15.25 -58.70 19.20
C CYS A 4 -16.11 -58.14 18.06
N ALA A 5 -16.90 -57.09 18.28
CA ALA A 5 -17.44 -56.26 17.21
C ALA A 5 -17.08 -54.80 17.51
N GLY A 6 -16.04 -54.33 16.82
CA GLY A 6 -15.41 -53.03 17.03
C GLY A 6 -16.25 -51.87 16.50
N LEU A 7 -16.39 -50.85 17.33
CA LEU A 7 -16.93 -49.55 16.99
C LEU A 7 -15.85 -48.77 16.21
N LEU A 8 -16.01 -48.63 14.89
CA LEU A 8 -15.08 -47.89 14.02
C LEU A 8 -15.49 -46.41 13.97
N SER A 9 -14.87 -45.57 14.79
CA SER A 9 -15.02 -44.12 14.74
C SER A 9 -14.20 -43.55 13.57
N LEU A 10 -14.85 -43.11 12.49
CA LEU A 10 -14.22 -42.34 11.43
C LEU A 10 -13.94 -40.92 11.94
N ILE A 11 -12.67 -40.63 12.25
CA ILE A 11 -12.20 -39.26 12.49
C ILE A 11 -11.93 -38.63 11.12
N VAL A 12 -12.84 -37.76 10.65
CA VAL A 12 -12.56 -36.87 9.52
C VAL A 12 -11.69 -35.74 10.06
N ALA A 13 -10.37 -35.83 9.86
CA ALA A 13 -9.48 -34.71 10.06
C ALA A 13 -9.67 -33.72 8.89
N PRO A 14 -9.99 -32.43 9.13
CA PRO A 14 -9.97 -31.44 8.07
C PRO A 14 -8.52 -31.25 7.61
N ILE A 15 -8.23 -31.62 6.36
CA ILE A 15 -6.96 -31.31 5.69
C ILE A 15 -6.96 -29.79 5.45
N ALA A 16 -6.42 -29.03 6.39
CA ALA A 16 -6.14 -27.62 6.19
C ALA A 16 -5.01 -27.49 5.16
N LEU A 17 -5.37 -27.30 3.89
CA LEU A 17 -4.43 -26.95 2.84
C LEU A 17 -3.77 -25.61 3.20
N SER A 18 -2.50 -25.66 3.60
CA SER A 18 -1.68 -24.47 3.76
C SER A 18 -1.40 -23.89 2.38
N GLN A 19 -2.24 -22.96 1.91
CA GLN A 19 -2.00 -22.28 0.64
C GLN A 19 -0.84 -21.30 0.82
N THR A 20 0.33 -21.66 0.26
CA THR A 20 1.47 -20.75 0.17
C THR A 20 1.18 -19.74 -0.94
N TYR A 21 0.60 -18.59 -0.57
CA TYR A 21 0.43 -17.48 -1.50
C TYR A 21 1.78 -16.84 -1.83
N THR A 22 1.97 -16.43 -3.09
CA THR A 22 3.10 -15.56 -3.45
C THR A 22 2.93 -14.20 -2.78
N ALA A 23 4.03 -13.48 -2.54
CA ALA A 23 3.99 -12.12 -1.99
C ALA A 23 3.04 -11.19 -2.77
N ARG A 24 2.97 -11.36 -4.09
CA ARG A 24 2.10 -10.56 -4.95
C ARG A 24 0.62 -10.92 -4.76
N ALA A 25 0.29 -12.21 -4.59
CA ALA A 25 -1.07 -12.63 -4.28
C ALA A 25 -1.50 -12.18 -2.87
N GLN A 26 -0.59 -12.19 -1.88
CA GLN A 26 -0.88 -11.64 -0.54
C GLN A 26 -1.11 -10.13 -0.59
N LEU A 27 -0.36 -9.41 -1.43
CA LEU A 27 -0.54 -7.98 -1.61
C LEU A 27 -1.87 -7.65 -2.30
N ASP A 28 -2.32 -8.48 -3.24
CA ASP A 28 -3.64 -8.37 -3.86
C ASP A 28 -4.76 -8.56 -2.83
N LEU A 29 -4.65 -9.58 -1.96
CA LEU A 29 -5.58 -9.77 -0.84
C LEU A 29 -5.56 -8.60 0.16
N ALA A 30 -4.39 -7.97 0.35
CA ALA A 30 -4.26 -6.79 1.19
C ALA A 30 -4.85 -5.53 0.54
N ALA A 31 -5.01 -5.49 -0.79
CA ALA A 31 -5.50 -4.35 -1.58
C ALA A 31 -7.01 -4.12 -1.39
N THR A 32 -7.38 -3.71 -0.16
CA THR A 32 -8.77 -3.53 0.29
C THR A 32 -9.18 -2.06 0.46
N GLY A 33 -8.22 -1.14 0.36
CA GLY A 33 -8.42 0.28 0.62
C GLY A 33 -9.09 1.04 -0.52
N GLU A 34 -8.98 2.36 -0.46
CA GLU A 34 -9.49 3.26 -1.49
C GLU A 34 -8.79 3.01 -2.84
N SER A 35 -9.59 3.10 -3.92
CA SER A 35 -9.10 3.02 -5.29
C SER A 35 -8.80 4.40 -5.88
N PHE A 36 -7.79 4.46 -6.73
CA PHE A 36 -7.45 5.64 -7.50
C PHE A 36 -6.95 5.27 -8.89
N ALA A 37 -7.16 6.17 -9.84
CA ALA A 37 -6.72 5.99 -11.22
C ALA A 37 -5.47 6.83 -11.51
N ILE A 38 -4.53 6.25 -12.26
CA ILE A 38 -3.39 6.96 -12.86
C ILE A 38 -3.28 6.50 -14.30
N GLY A 39 -3.49 7.42 -15.25
CA GLY A 39 -3.61 7.07 -16.66
C GLY A 39 -4.81 6.14 -16.88
N ASP A 40 -4.56 5.03 -17.54
CA ASP A 40 -5.50 3.95 -17.85
C ASP A 40 -5.62 2.89 -16.74
N LYS A 41 -4.79 2.97 -15.69
CA LYS A 41 -4.74 1.96 -14.62
C LYS A 41 -5.47 2.42 -13.37
N THR A 42 -6.22 1.50 -12.78
CA THR A 42 -6.83 1.67 -11.46
C THR A 42 -6.03 0.85 -10.44
N PHE A 43 -5.59 1.53 -9.38
CA PHE A 43 -4.89 0.94 -8.26
C PHE A 43 -5.80 0.95 -7.05
N ARG A 44 -5.65 -0.06 -6.20
CA ARG A 44 -6.31 -0.14 -4.90
C ARG A 44 -5.26 -0.19 -3.80
N LEU A 45 -5.42 0.67 -2.80
CA LEU A 45 -4.53 0.72 -1.65
C LEU A 45 -4.54 -0.61 -0.90
N ALA A 46 -3.38 -0.99 -0.36
CA ALA A 46 -3.19 -2.14 0.52
C ALA A 46 -2.93 -1.66 1.95
N PRO A 47 -3.97 -1.40 2.77
CA PRO A 47 -3.82 -0.71 4.06
C PRO A 47 -3.07 -1.54 5.10
N SER A 48 -3.11 -2.87 4.98
CA SER A 48 -2.36 -3.78 5.86
C SER A 48 -0.91 -3.98 5.41
N ALA A 49 -0.53 -3.57 4.20
CA ALA A 49 0.84 -3.76 3.73
C ALA A 49 1.78 -2.73 4.37
N VAL A 50 2.96 -3.20 4.81
CA VAL A 50 3.98 -2.36 5.44
C VAL A 50 5.04 -2.01 4.41
N VAL A 51 5.26 -0.71 4.20
CA VAL A 51 6.32 -0.21 3.30
C VAL A 51 7.56 0.16 4.12
N ARG A 52 8.70 -0.40 3.74
CA ARG A 52 10.01 -0.11 4.36
C ARG A 52 11.03 0.21 3.28
N LYS A 53 12.09 0.95 3.64
CA LYS A 53 13.22 1.12 2.74
C LYS A 53 13.84 -0.26 2.46
N ALA A 54 14.09 -0.57 1.19
CA ALA A 54 14.65 -1.86 0.81
C ALA A 54 16.08 -1.99 1.36
N GLY A 55 16.33 -3.08 2.09
CA GLY A 55 17.68 -3.48 2.49
C GLY A 55 18.49 -4.05 1.32
N PRO A 56 19.76 -4.43 1.55
CA PRO A 56 20.61 -5.05 0.53
C PRO A 56 20.06 -6.41 0.07
N ALA A 57 19.43 -7.17 0.97
CA ALA A 57 18.81 -8.46 0.67
C ALA A 57 17.29 -8.32 0.43
N THR A 58 16.74 -9.11 -0.49
CA THR A 58 15.28 -9.24 -0.66
C THR A 58 14.84 -10.48 0.07
N ASP A 59 13.96 -10.33 1.07
CA ASP A 59 13.39 -11.48 1.74
C ASP A 59 12.39 -12.19 0.80
N ALA A 60 12.40 -13.52 0.80
CA ALA A 60 11.43 -14.34 0.09
C ALA A 60 10.05 -14.14 0.70
N GLY A 61 9.28 -13.19 0.16
CA GLY A 61 8.01 -12.74 0.74
C GLY A 61 7.72 -11.24 0.55
N GLN A 62 8.70 -10.45 0.09
CA GLN A 62 8.53 -9.02 -0.12
C GLN A 62 8.36 -8.67 -1.61
N VAL A 63 7.56 -7.64 -1.88
CA VAL A 63 7.49 -7.02 -3.22
C VAL A 63 8.37 -5.78 -3.24
N ARG A 64 9.28 -5.68 -4.22
CA ARG A 64 10.12 -4.49 -4.40
C ARG A 64 9.54 -3.49 -5.38
N VAL A 65 9.52 -2.22 -4.98
CA VAL A 65 9.14 -1.09 -5.82
C VAL A 65 10.14 0.04 -5.57
N ALA A 66 10.89 0.41 -6.62
CA ALA A 66 11.96 1.40 -6.52
C ALA A 66 12.94 1.05 -5.37
N SER A 67 13.13 1.98 -4.42
CA SER A 67 14.01 1.79 -3.25
C SER A 67 13.27 1.24 -2.02
N TYR A 68 12.06 0.69 -2.19
CA TYR A 68 11.21 0.21 -1.10
C TYR A 68 10.89 -1.28 -1.24
N ALA A 69 10.80 -1.94 -0.08
CA ALA A 69 10.27 -3.27 0.08
C ALA A 69 8.88 -3.17 0.72
N ILE A 70 7.94 -3.93 0.17
CA ILE A 70 6.56 -4.01 0.63
C ILE A 70 6.40 -5.39 1.24
N ASP A 71 6.06 -5.40 2.51
CA ASP A 71 5.66 -6.59 3.26
C ASP A 71 4.13 -6.66 3.21
N PRO A 72 3.54 -7.50 2.33
CA PRO A 72 2.12 -7.74 2.37
C PRO A 72 1.83 -8.43 3.69
N ALA A 73 1.29 -7.71 4.68
CA ALA A 73 1.15 -8.26 6.02
C ALA A 73 0.52 -9.66 5.95
N PRO A 74 0.99 -10.61 6.77
CA PRO A 74 0.45 -11.95 6.74
C PRO A 74 -1.04 -11.83 7.01
N VAL A 75 -1.87 -12.17 6.00
CA VAL A 75 -3.22 -12.64 6.27
C VAL A 75 -3.06 -13.68 7.37
N ALA A 76 -3.66 -13.44 8.54
CA ALA A 76 -3.37 -14.21 9.74
C ALA A 76 -3.58 -15.70 9.45
N SER A 77 -2.49 -16.40 9.13
CA SER A 77 -2.50 -17.82 8.88
C SER A 77 -2.41 -18.46 10.26
N PRO A 78 -3.42 -19.22 10.72
CA PRO A 78 -3.43 -19.77 12.07
C PRO A 78 -2.28 -20.76 12.36
N ALA A 79 -1.43 -21.07 11.37
CA ALA A 79 -0.35 -22.06 11.48
C ALA A 79 1.04 -21.48 11.87
N SER A 80 1.25 -20.17 11.91
CA SER A 80 2.60 -19.60 12.14
C SER A 80 2.87 -19.13 13.57
N ARG A 81 2.19 -19.70 14.58
CA ARG A 81 2.40 -19.32 15.99
C ARG A 81 3.52 -20.08 16.71
N THR A 82 4.29 -20.93 16.02
CA THR A 82 5.25 -21.85 16.68
C THR A 82 6.64 -21.91 16.04
N ARG A 83 7.16 -20.83 15.45
CA ARG A 83 8.59 -20.81 15.10
C ARG A 83 9.29 -19.48 15.40
N SER A 84 10.01 -19.54 16.51
CA SER A 84 11.29 -18.87 16.77
C SER A 84 11.26 -17.42 17.22
N ALA A 85 11.15 -17.25 18.53
CA ALA A 85 11.92 -16.27 19.28
C ALA A 85 13.42 -16.53 19.07
N ARG A 86 14.00 -15.98 18.00
CA ARG A 86 15.44 -15.73 17.80
C ARG A 86 15.68 -15.10 16.42
N SER A 87 15.44 -13.80 16.33
CA SER A 87 16.13 -12.88 15.41
C SER A 87 15.97 -11.45 15.93
N VAL A 88 16.61 -11.21 17.08
CA VAL A 88 17.14 -9.89 17.41
C VAL A 88 18.32 -9.62 16.47
N ASP A 89 17.99 -9.35 15.20
CA ASP A 89 18.78 -8.51 14.33
C ASP A 89 17.83 -7.85 13.35
N ALA A 90 16.91 -7.06 13.91
CA ALA A 90 16.19 -6.04 13.16
C ALA A 90 17.22 -4.97 12.79
N ALA A 91 18.03 -5.25 11.77
CA ALA A 91 18.91 -4.30 11.14
C ALA A 91 18.06 -3.16 10.57
N THR A 92 17.84 -2.14 11.40
CA THR A 92 17.74 -0.71 11.12
C THR A 92 17.13 -0.32 9.77
N ALA A 93 16.00 -0.92 9.38
CA ALA A 93 15.14 -0.36 8.36
C ALA A 93 14.06 0.46 9.07
N ALA A 94 14.34 1.75 9.26
CA ALA A 94 13.33 2.69 9.74
C ALA A 94 12.04 2.52 8.92
N PRO A 95 10.84 2.56 9.55
CA PRO A 95 9.59 2.58 8.82
C PRO A 95 9.67 3.69 7.77
N ALA A 96 9.32 3.40 6.51
CA ALA A 96 9.30 4.43 5.50
C ALA A 96 8.13 5.35 5.82
N GLU A 97 8.44 6.44 6.53
CA GLU A 97 7.48 7.27 7.26
C GLU A 97 6.23 7.55 6.42
N ASN A 98 5.15 6.89 6.81
CA ASN A 98 3.79 7.04 6.28
C ASN A 98 3.61 6.83 4.78
N LEU A 99 4.45 6.00 4.14
CA LEU A 99 4.20 5.50 2.78
C LEU A 99 3.15 4.37 2.79
N ALA A 100 2.48 4.17 1.65
CA ALA A 100 1.54 3.07 1.46
C ALA A 100 1.78 2.36 0.13
N ALA A 101 1.41 1.08 0.07
CA ALA A 101 1.42 0.31 -1.17
C ALA A 101 0.03 0.31 -1.81
N ALA A 102 -0.01 0.19 -3.14
CA ALA A 102 -1.22 -0.09 -3.88
C ALA A 102 -0.93 -1.07 -5.02
N MET A 103 -1.95 -1.84 -5.41
CA MET A 103 -1.89 -2.81 -6.49
C MET A 103 -3.03 -2.58 -7.48
N SER A 104 -2.73 -2.72 -8.76
CA SER A 104 -3.71 -2.75 -9.86
C SER A 104 -4.12 -4.19 -10.16
N ALA A 105 -5.28 -4.38 -10.79
CA ALA A 105 -5.81 -5.70 -11.16
C ALA A 105 -4.88 -6.49 -12.12
N ASP A 106 -4.07 -5.79 -12.92
CA ASP A 106 -3.01 -6.39 -13.75
C ASP A 106 -1.76 -6.80 -12.95
N GLY A 107 -1.83 -6.68 -11.63
CA GLY A 107 -0.75 -6.94 -10.70
C GLY A 107 0.27 -5.81 -10.59
N THR A 108 0.15 -4.68 -11.27
CA THR A 108 1.13 -3.56 -11.13
C THR A 108 1.13 -3.05 -9.70
N VAL A 109 2.32 -2.91 -9.08
CA VAL A 109 2.46 -2.44 -7.69
C VAL A 109 3.15 -1.08 -7.65
N VAL A 110 2.59 -0.17 -6.86
CA VAL A 110 3.12 1.18 -6.67
C VAL A 110 3.22 1.52 -5.19
N VAL A 111 4.11 2.47 -4.87
CA VAL A 111 4.26 3.05 -3.53
C VAL A 111 3.86 4.51 -3.59
N LEU A 112 3.01 4.93 -2.67
CA LEU A 112 2.49 6.28 -2.54
C LEU A 112 3.23 7.02 -1.44
N ARG A 113 3.48 8.31 -1.69
CA ARG A 113 3.89 9.29 -0.69
C ARG A 113 2.66 9.95 -0.07
N PRO A 114 2.75 10.49 1.17
CA PRO A 114 1.67 11.27 1.79
C PRO A 114 1.56 12.67 1.14
N GLN A 115 1.43 12.70 -0.19
CA GLN A 115 1.43 13.90 -1.01
C GLN A 115 0.43 13.75 -2.16
N LEU A 116 -0.22 14.86 -2.52
CA LEU A 116 -1.09 14.96 -3.68
C LEU A 116 -0.50 15.95 -4.69
N ASN A 117 -0.50 15.55 -5.96
CA ASN A 117 -0.34 16.46 -7.09
C ASN A 117 -1.74 16.98 -7.48
N VAL A 118 -1.98 18.26 -7.24
CA VAL A 118 -3.24 18.95 -7.59
C VAL A 118 -3.00 19.76 -8.85
N TYR A 119 -3.80 19.51 -9.88
CA TYR A 119 -3.81 20.28 -11.12
C TYR A 119 -5.05 21.17 -11.14
N PHE A 120 -4.87 22.45 -11.44
CA PHE A 120 -5.93 23.46 -11.35
C PHE A 120 -5.89 24.42 -12.54
N ASN A 121 -7.03 25.07 -12.79
CA ASN A 121 -7.15 26.17 -13.75
C ASN A 121 -6.97 27.54 -13.08
N ASP A 122 -7.29 27.63 -11.80
CA ASP A 122 -7.22 28.85 -11.02
C ASP A 122 -6.40 28.60 -9.76
N ALA A 123 -5.37 29.41 -9.54
CA ALA A 123 -4.49 29.29 -8.39
C ALA A 123 -5.17 29.68 -7.07
N SER A 124 -6.28 30.44 -7.13
CA SER A 124 -7.04 30.87 -5.95
C SER A 124 -7.56 29.69 -5.12
N VAL A 125 -7.83 28.55 -5.76
CA VAL A 125 -8.38 27.36 -5.11
C VAL A 125 -7.38 26.65 -4.19
N VAL A 126 -6.07 26.86 -4.41
CA VAL A 126 -5.01 26.14 -3.69
C VAL A 126 -4.99 26.51 -2.21
N ALA A 127 -5.10 27.80 -1.90
CA ALA A 127 -5.09 28.27 -0.50
C ALA A 127 -6.31 27.77 0.28
N ALA A 128 -7.49 27.81 -0.34
CA ALA A 128 -8.73 27.29 0.24
C ALA A 128 -8.65 25.77 0.45
N LEU A 129 -8.15 25.04 -0.55
CA LEU A 129 -7.94 23.59 -0.47
C LEU A 129 -7.04 23.22 0.70
N VAL A 130 -5.87 23.85 0.82
CA VAL A 130 -4.89 23.56 1.88
C VAL A 130 -5.50 23.79 3.26
N ARG A 131 -6.27 24.87 3.42
CA ARG A 131 -7.01 25.17 4.65
C ARG A 131 -8.06 24.09 4.96
N ASP A 132 -8.87 23.71 3.98
CA ASP A 132 -9.99 22.79 4.17
C ASP A 132 -9.56 21.34 4.41
N THR A 133 -8.39 20.95 3.89
CA THR A 133 -7.86 19.58 4.03
C THR A 133 -6.80 19.44 5.10
N GLY A 134 -6.33 20.54 5.71
CA GLY A 134 -5.24 20.53 6.69
C GLY A 134 -3.89 20.14 6.10
N GLY A 135 -3.73 20.26 4.78
CA GLY A 135 -2.49 19.95 4.09
C GLY A 135 -1.40 21.01 4.31
N THR A 136 -0.17 20.71 3.90
CA THR A 136 0.94 21.67 3.81
C THR A 136 1.31 21.87 2.35
N LEU A 137 1.28 23.11 1.88
CA LEU A 137 1.69 23.43 0.51
C LEU A 137 3.21 23.31 0.36
N VAL A 138 3.66 22.39 -0.51
CA VAL A 138 5.10 22.17 -0.79
C VAL A 138 5.53 22.94 -2.04
N TYR A 139 4.64 23.02 -3.03
CA TYR A 139 4.90 23.69 -4.30
C TYR A 139 3.59 24.20 -4.86
N SER A 140 3.62 25.35 -5.53
CA SER A 140 2.51 25.86 -6.34
C SER A 140 3.05 26.68 -7.51
N SER A 141 2.46 26.51 -8.68
CA SER A 141 2.70 27.34 -9.85
C SER A 141 1.37 27.65 -10.53
N ALA A 142 1.03 28.95 -10.56
CA ALA A 142 -0.14 29.44 -11.26
C ALA A 142 0.01 29.24 -12.78
N VAL A 143 1.19 29.52 -13.33
CA VAL A 143 1.49 29.36 -14.76
C VAL A 143 1.43 27.89 -15.18
N GLY A 144 1.98 27.00 -14.35
CA GLY A 144 1.97 25.55 -14.60
C GLY A 144 0.68 24.84 -14.20
N GLY A 145 -0.27 25.55 -13.57
CA GLY A 145 -1.52 24.97 -13.07
C GLY A 145 -1.33 23.77 -12.14
N LYS A 146 -0.27 23.76 -11.32
CA LYS A 146 0.11 22.62 -10.47
C LYS A 146 0.46 23.05 -9.06
N ALA A 147 -0.07 22.33 -8.08
CA ALA A 147 0.36 22.37 -6.69
C ALA A 147 0.72 20.97 -6.18
N ILE A 148 1.60 20.93 -5.19
CA ILE A 148 1.93 19.73 -4.42
C ILE A 148 1.57 20.01 -2.97
N VAL A 149 0.69 19.19 -2.40
CA VAL A 149 0.23 19.32 -1.01
C VAL A 149 0.63 18.07 -0.24
N ARG A 150 1.34 18.24 0.87
CA ARG A 150 1.76 17.16 1.79
C ARG A 150 0.77 17.01 2.93
N TYR A 151 0.62 15.78 3.41
CA TYR A 151 -0.20 15.38 4.55
C TYR A 151 0.63 14.59 5.56
N GLY A 152 0.07 14.34 6.74
CA GLY A 152 0.71 13.52 7.78
C GLY A 152 0.82 12.06 7.35
N SER A 153 -0.17 11.54 6.64
CA SER A 153 -0.18 10.16 6.13
C SER A 153 -0.77 10.01 4.73
N VAL A 154 -0.54 8.86 4.07
CA VAL A 154 -1.23 8.55 2.80
C VAL A 154 -2.74 8.44 3.02
N ALA A 155 -3.19 7.93 4.17
CA ALA A 155 -4.62 7.86 4.49
C ALA A 155 -5.26 9.27 4.51
N GLU A 156 -4.61 10.24 5.16
CA GLU A 156 -5.04 11.65 5.14
C GLU A 156 -5.00 12.24 3.73
N ALA A 157 -3.93 11.97 2.97
CA ALA A 157 -3.82 12.44 1.60
C ALA A 157 -4.97 11.90 0.73
N MET A 158 -5.36 10.64 0.90
CA MET A 158 -6.45 10.04 0.13
C MET A 158 -7.82 10.57 0.55
N GLN A 159 -8.06 10.76 1.86
CA GLN A 159 -9.26 11.44 2.34
C GLN A 159 -9.36 12.87 1.79
N ALA A 160 -8.25 13.62 1.79
CA ALA A 160 -8.19 14.94 1.19
C ALA A 160 -8.48 14.90 -0.31
N ARG A 161 -7.91 13.92 -1.04
CA ARG A 161 -8.18 13.72 -2.46
C ARG A 161 -9.68 13.60 -2.74
N GLN A 162 -10.42 12.80 -1.97
CA GLN A 162 -11.88 12.67 -2.13
C GLN A 162 -12.61 14.01 -1.99
N ARG A 163 -12.19 14.85 -1.04
CA ARG A 163 -12.80 16.19 -0.81
C ARG A 163 -12.46 17.20 -1.90
N ILE A 164 -11.33 17.03 -2.55
CA ILE A 164 -10.83 17.94 -3.58
C ILE A 164 -11.34 17.54 -4.96
N GLN A 165 -11.50 16.24 -5.21
CA GLN A 165 -11.92 15.71 -6.49
C GLN A 165 -13.29 16.28 -6.87
N GLY A 166 -13.39 16.88 -8.06
CA GLY A 166 -14.62 17.51 -8.54
C GLY A 166 -14.87 18.93 -8.02
N ARG A 167 -13.99 19.52 -7.18
CA ARG A 167 -14.10 20.94 -6.80
C ARG A 167 -13.93 21.85 -8.02
N ALA A 168 -14.70 22.95 -8.03
CA ALA A 168 -14.55 23.99 -9.03
C ALA A 168 -13.11 24.53 -9.07
N GLY A 169 -12.59 24.72 -10.29
CA GLY A 169 -11.21 25.17 -10.51
C GLY A 169 -10.13 24.08 -10.41
N VAL A 170 -10.45 22.87 -9.93
CA VAL A 170 -9.55 21.71 -9.91
C VAL A 170 -9.79 20.85 -11.15
N LYS A 171 -8.73 20.60 -11.93
CA LYS A 171 -8.73 19.70 -13.09
C LYS A 171 -8.58 18.24 -12.68
N GLN A 172 -7.60 17.96 -11.83
CA GLN A 172 -7.23 16.59 -11.48
C GLN A 172 -6.48 16.57 -10.16
N VAL A 173 -6.63 15.48 -9.40
CA VAL A 173 -5.92 15.25 -8.16
C VAL A 173 -5.38 13.83 -8.16
N ASN A 174 -4.06 13.70 -8.19
CA ASN A 174 -3.40 12.40 -8.22
C ASN A 174 -2.54 12.21 -6.97
N PRO A 175 -2.56 11.02 -6.35
CA PRO A 175 -1.58 10.68 -5.34
C PRO A 175 -0.17 10.70 -5.96
N ASP A 176 0.81 11.13 -5.16
CA ASP A 176 2.18 11.21 -5.61
C ASP A 176 2.88 9.85 -5.44
N LEU A 177 3.29 9.26 -6.55
CA LEU A 177 3.99 7.98 -6.53
C LEU A 177 5.47 8.15 -6.23
N VAL A 178 6.06 7.17 -5.56
CA VAL A 178 7.51 6.97 -5.59
C VAL A 178 7.88 6.54 -7.00
N ARG A 179 8.66 7.35 -7.69
CA ARG A 179 9.22 6.96 -8.99
C ARG A 179 10.47 6.09 -8.79
N PRO A 180 10.67 5.06 -9.64
CA PRO A 180 11.98 4.45 -9.78
C PRO A 180 13.01 5.55 -10.08
N ARG A 181 14.14 5.57 -9.38
CA ARG A 181 15.27 6.38 -9.82
C ARG A 181 15.76 5.79 -11.13
N VAL A 182 15.48 6.46 -12.24
CA VAL A 182 16.14 6.17 -13.51
C VAL A 182 17.53 6.78 -13.38
N HIS A 183 18.57 5.95 -13.28
CA HIS A 183 19.93 6.46 -13.45
C HIS A 183 20.08 6.84 -14.93
N PRO A 184 20.51 8.06 -15.27
CA PRO A 184 20.99 8.33 -16.62
C PRO A 184 22.21 7.43 -16.86
N MET A 185 22.18 6.70 -17.98
CA MET A 185 23.33 5.94 -18.50
C MET A 185 24.37 6.89 -19.07
#